data_AF-A0A0X8V289-F1
#
_entry.id   AF-A0A0X8V289-F1
#
_cell.length_a   1.000
_cell.length_b   1.000
_cell.length_c   1.000
_cell.angle_alpha   90.00
_cell.angle_beta   90.00
_cell.angle_gamma   90.00
#
_symmetry.space_group_name_H-M   'P 1'
#
loop_
_entity.id
_entity.type
_entity.pdbx_description
1 polymer ?
#
loop_
_entity_poly.entity_id
_entity_poly.type
_entity_poly.pdbx_seq_one_letter_code
_entity_poly.pdbx_strand_id
1 'polypeptide(L)'
;MAKKRRLIKEEPEEEYTFNPSAFDEREFLLKGLYSTKVLILAIVLAIVVGFVAAVIWNSLSDKTIVTVIDTLLVFFVCAIMKKLFVTCGIRADLLETKTLLGNYLIYLTLALGACILFINPPFF
;
A
#
# COMPACT_ATOMS: atom_id res chain seq x y z
N MET A 1 -19.80 -56.27 48.28
CA MET A 1 -18.76 -56.03 47.27
C MET A 1 -19.09 -54.75 46.51
N ALA A 2 -18.18 -53.79 46.54
CA ALA A 2 -18.37 -52.41 46.13
C ALA A 2 -18.33 -52.23 44.60
N LYS A 3 -19.38 -51.63 44.02
CA LYS A 3 -19.34 -51.07 42.67
C LYS A 3 -18.64 -49.70 42.76
N LYS A 4 -17.39 -49.63 42.27
CA LYS A 4 -16.60 -48.39 42.15
C LYS A 4 -17.44 -47.29 41.50
N ARG A 5 -17.71 -46.21 42.24
CA ARG A 5 -18.12 -44.91 41.67
C ARG A 5 -17.00 -44.48 40.71
N ARG A 6 -17.31 -44.40 39.41
CA ARG A 6 -16.43 -43.72 38.45
C ARG A 6 -16.42 -42.26 38.87
N LEU A 7 -15.29 -41.80 39.40
CA LEU A 7 -15.03 -40.39 39.60
C LEU A 7 -15.17 -39.70 38.25
N ILE A 8 -16.19 -38.86 38.16
CA ILE A 8 -16.31 -37.81 37.17
C ILE A 8 -15.06 -36.95 37.36
N LYS A 9 -14.11 -37.04 36.43
CA LYS A 9 -13.08 -36.02 36.28
C LYS A 9 -13.69 -34.97 35.36
N GLU A 10 -14.36 -33.99 35.97
CA GLU A 10 -14.54 -32.69 35.35
C GLU A 10 -13.12 -32.15 35.14
N GLU A 11 -12.66 -32.16 33.90
CA GLU A 11 -11.50 -31.36 33.50
C GLU A 11 -11.88 -29.91 33.79
N PRO A 12 -11.11 -29.16 34.59
CA PRO A 12 -11.42 -27.76 34.82
C PRO A 12 -11.39 -27.07 33.46
N GLU A 13 -12.54 -26.56 33.03
CA GLU A 13 -12.61 -25.63 31.92
C GLU A 13 -11.64 -24.51 32.25
N GLU A 14 -10.47 -24.50 31.59
CA GLU A 14 -9.56 -23.37 31.66
C GLU A 14 -10.32 -22.20 31.04
N GLU A 15 -10.98 -21.42 31.90
CA GLU A 15 -11.63 -20.18 31.55
C GLU A 15 -10.58 -19.34 30.82
N TYR A 16 -10.69 -19.28 29.48
CA TYR A 16 -9.89 -18.38 28.68
C TYR A 16 -10.28 -16.97 29.09
N THR A 17 -9.57 -16.44 30.07
CA THR A 17 -9.67 -15.05 30.47
C THR A 17 -8.96 -14.25 29.38
N PHE A 18 -9.75 -13.74 28.44
CA PHE A 18 -9.26 -12.77 27.47
C PHE A 18 -8.76 -11.56 28.25
N ASN A 19 -7.45 -11.47 28.44
CA ASN A 19 -6.81 -10.30 29.00
C ASN A 19 -6.47 -9.38 27.83
N PRO A 20 -7.24 -8.31 27.56
CA PRO A 20 -6.92 -7.41 26.47
C PRO A 20 -5.52 -6.85 26.69
N SER A 21 -4.65 -6.96 25.68
CA SER A 21 -3.37 -6.26 25.68
C SER A 21 -3.59 -4.77 25.92
N ALA A 22 -2.73 -4.14 26.73
CA ALA A 22 -2.79 -2.70 26.95
C ALA A 22 -2.76 -1.97 25.59
N PHE A 23 -3.67 -1.01 25.40
CA PHE A 23 -3.72 -0.21 24.17
C PHE A 23 -2.47 0.66 24.06
N ASP A 24 -1.68 0.46 22.99
CA ASP A 24 -0.54 1.33 22.68
C ASP A 24 -1.01 2.53 21.84
N GLU A 25 -1.26 3.64 22.53
CA GLU A 25 -1.64 4.91 21.90
C GLU A 25 -0.60 5.41 20.90
N ARG A 26 0.69 5.20 21.17
CA ARG A 26 1.77 5.74 20.31
C ARG A 26 1.84 4.97 19.00
N GLU A 27 1.73 3.65 19.06
CA GLU A 27 1.71 2.82 17.86
C GLU A 27 0.49 3.11 16.99
N PHE A 28 -0.67 3.30 17.63
CA PHE A 28 -1.91 3.69 16.95
C PHE A 28 -1.76 5.02 16.18
N LEU A 29 -1.21 6.05 16.84
CA LEU A 29 -0.97 7.36 16.20
C LEU A 29 0.03 7.27 15.05
N LEU A 30 1.12 6.53 15.22
CA LEU A 30 2.15 6.34 14.20
C LEU A 30 1.59 5.62 12.97
N LYS A 31 0.76 4.60 13.17
CA LYS A 31 0.10 3.87 12.07
C LYS A 31 -0.77 4.80 11.21
N GLY A 32 -1.56 5.67 11.84
CA GLY A 32 -2.35 6.69 11.13
C GLY A 32 -1.47 7.63 10.31
N LEU A 33 -0.43 8.18 10.94
CA LEU A 33 0.48 9.14 10.31
C LEU A 33 1.25 8.54 9.13
N TYR A 34 1.74 7.30 9.26
CA TYR A 34 2.42 6.60 8.17
C TYR A 34 1.47 6.28 7.02
N SER A 35 0.25 5.84 7.31
CA SER A 35 -0.76 5.57 6.28
C SER A 35 -1.03 6.81 5.42
N THR A 36 -1.24 7.97 6.05
CA THR A 36 -1.44 9.24 5.33
C THR A 36 -0.20 9.66 4.54
N LYS A 37 1.01 9.50 5.09
CA LYS A 37 2.25 9.80 4.36
C LYS A 37 2.42 8.95 3.11
N VAL A 38 2.11 7.65 3.19
CA VAL A 38 2.15 6.73 2.05
C VAL A 38 1.20 7.18 0.95
N LEU A 39 -0.03 7.56 1.31
CA LEU A 39 -1.02 8.08 0.37
C LEU A 39 -0.49 9.32 -0.37
N ILE A 40 0.03 10.31 0.37
CA ILE A 40 0.57 11.54 -0.21
C ILE A 40 1.74 11.23 -1.15
N LEU A 41 2.66 10.36 -0.73
CA LEU A 41 3.79 9.94 -1.56
C LEU A 41 3.34 9.23 -2.84
N ALA A 42 2.33 8.35 -2.76
CA ALA A 42 1.76 7.69 -3.93
C ALA A 42 1.18 8.70 -4.92
N ILE A 43 0.46 9.72 -4.44
CA ILE A 43 -0.09 10.78 -5.28
C ILE A 43 1.02 11.58 -5.96
N VAL A 44 2.03 12.02 -5.20
CA VAL A 44 3.16 12.79 -5.75
C VAL A 44 3.93 11.96 -6.78
N LEU A 45 4.20 10.68 -6.49
CA LEU A 45 4.87 9.78 -7.44
C LEU A 45 4.07 9.62 -8.73
N ALA A 46 2.76 9.48 -8.65
CA ALA A 46 1.90 9.36 -9.84
C ALA A 46 1.97 10.61 -10.72
N ILE A 47 1.93 11.80 -10.13
CA ILE A 47 2.05 13.07 -10.86
C ILE A 47 3.43 13.20 -11.53
N VAL A 48 4.51 12.91 -10.78
CA VAL A 48 5.88 12.98 -11.30
C VAL A 48 6.08 11.99 -12.46
N VAL A 49 5.61 10.76 -12.31
CA VAL A 49 5.71 9.74 -13.37
C VAL A 49 4.89 10.13 -14.60
N GLY A 50 3.68 10.65 -14.42
CA GLY A 50 2.86 11.13 -15.53
C GLY A 50 3.52 12.29 -16.29
N PHE A 51 4.16 13.21 -15.57
CA PHE A 51 4.94 14.29 -16.18
C PHE A 51 6.13 13.75 -16.99
N VAL A 52 6.90 12.81 -16.41
CA VAL A 52 8.04 12.19 -17.11
C VAL A 52 7.58 11.45 -18.37
N ALA A 53 6.47 10.70 -18.29
CA ALA A 53 5.87 10.03 -19.44
C ALA A 53 5.49 11.03 -20.55
N ALA A 54 4.89 12.17 -20.19
CA ALA A 54 4.56 13.22 -21.16
C ALA A 54 5.81 13.84 -21.84
N VAL A 55 6.90 14.00 -21.10
CA VAL A 55 8.18 14.46 -21.68
C VAL A 55 8.73 13.43 -22.68
N ILE A 56 8.68 12.14 -22.34
CA ILE A 56 9.10 11.05 -23.24
C ILE A 56 8.21 11.04 -24.49
N TRP A 57 6.90 11.19 -24.31
CA TRP A 57 5.91 11.25 -25.39
C TRP A 57 6.20 12.36 -26.39
N ASN A 58 6.60 13.54 -25.94
CA ASN A 58 6.91 14.65 -26.84
C ASN A 58 8.29 14.54 -27.49
N SER A 59 9.22 13.79 -26.89
CA SER A 59 10.61 13.69 -27.36
C SER A 59 10.82 12.62 -28.43
N LEU A 60 10.03 11.53 -28.42
CA LEU A 60 10.18 10.42 -29.35
C LEU A 60 9.12 10.45 -30.47
N SER A 61 9.55 10.14 -31.70
CA SER A 61 8.69 10.13 -32.88
C SER A 61 7.77 8.91 -32.95
N ASP A 62 8.24 7.73 -32.52
CA ASP A 62 7.46 6.50 -32.55
C ASP A 62 6.57 6.37 -31.31
N LYS A 63 5.28 6.67 -31.47
CA LYS A 63 4.28 6.63 -30.39
C LYS A 63 3.99 5.23 -29.89
N THR A 64 4.22 4.20 -30.70
CA THR A 64 4.00 2.80 -30.31
C THR A 64 5.06 2.39 -29.28
N ILE A 65 6.33 2.69 -29.58
CA ILE A 65 7.45 2.38 -28.69
C ILE A 65 7.34 3.19 -27.38
N VAL A 66 7.00 4.47 -27.47
CA VAL A 66 6.79 5.35 -26.30
C VAL A 66 5.73 4.78 -25.37
N THR A 67 4.58 4.36 -25.89
CA THR A 67 3.49 3.81 -25.05
C THR A 67 3.96 2.60 -24.24
N VAL A 68 4.77 1.73 -24.87
CA VAL A 68 5.37 0.57 -24.19
C VAL A 68 6.36 1.01 -23.11
N ILE A 69 7.22 1.98 -23.41
CA ILE A 69 8.20 2.53 -22.45
C ILE A 69 7.50 3.15 -21.24
N ASP A 70 6.48 3.98 -21.47
CA ASP A 70 5.74 4.66 -20.40
C ASP A 70 4.97 3.66 -19.53
N THR A 71 4.40 2.62 -20.14
CA THR A 71 3.74 1.54 -19.39
C THR A 71 4.75 0.81 -18.50
N LEU A 72 5.92 0.46 -19.04
CA LEU A 72 6.98 -0.18 -18.27
C LEU A 72 7.49 0.72 -17.14
N LEU A 73 7.58 2.04 -17.37
CA LEU A 73 7.99 3.01 -16.36
C LEU A 73 7.01 3.03 -15.18
N VAL A 74 5.70 3.09 -15.45
CA VAL A 74 4.66 3.09 -14.39
C VAL A 74 4.72 1.80 -13.57
N PHE A 75 4.81 0.64 -14.22
CA PHE A 75 4.91 -0.64 -13.51
C PHE A 75 6.24 -0.79 -12.76
N PHE A 76 7.35 -0.29 -13.30
CA PHE A 76 8.63 -0.28 -12.63
C PHE A 76 8.59 0.53 -11.34
N VAL A 77 8.05 1.75 -11.39
CA VAL A 77 7.89 2.59 -10.20
C VAL A 77 6.95 1.93 -9.17
N CYS A 78 5.86 1.32 -9.63
CA CYS A 78 4.97 0.53 -8.76
C CYS A 78 5.72 -0.61 -8.05
N ALA A 79 6.60 -1.33 -8.75
CA ALA A 79 7.36 -2.45 -8.19
C ALA A 79 8.38 -2.00 -7.13
N ILE A 80 9.00 -0.83 -7.29
CA ILE A 80 9.96 -0.28 -6.32
C ILE A 80 9.29 0.58 -5.24
N MET A 81 7.98 0.82 -5.32
CA MET A 81 7.30 1.80 -4.47
C MET A 81 7.40 1.48 -2.97
N LYS A 82 7.33 0.20 -2.58
CA LYS A 82 7.59 -0.21 -1.17
C LYS A 82 8.97 0.24 -0.69
N LYS A 83 9.99 0.09 -1.53
CA LYS A 83 11.36 0.49 -1.19
C LYS A 83 11.44 2.01 -1.06
N LEU A 84 10.77 2.75 -1.94
CA LEU A 84 10.69 4.22 -1.84
C LEU A 84 10.07 4.67 -0.51
N PHE A 85 8.99 4.03 -0.06
CA PHE A 85 8.37 4.34 1.23
C PHE A 85 9.32 4.08 2.41
N VAL A 86 10.04 2.95 2.41
CA VAL A 86 11.03 2.63 3.44
C VAL A 86 12.16 3.65 3.47
N THR A 87 12.67 4.06 2.30
CA THR A 87 13.72 5.10 2.19
C THR A 87 13.25 6.45 2.74
N CYS A 88 11.95 6.77 2.63
CA CYS A 88 11.36 7.96 3.25
C CYS A 88 11.17 7.87 4.78
N GLY A 89 11.73 6.85 5.43
CA GLY A 89 11.64 6.65 6.89
C GLY A 89 10.30 6.08 7.35
N ILE A 90 9.51 5.52 6.44
CA ILE A 90 8.24 4.87 6.78
C ILE A 90 8.53 3.44 7.20
N ARG A 91 8.17 3.09 8.44
CA ARG A 91 8.26 1.73 8.95
C ARG A 91 7.22 0.86 8.25
N ALA A 92 7.67 0.07 7.27
CA ALA A 92 6.80 -0.80 6.49
C ALA A 92 6.10 -1.89 7.33
N ASP A 93 6.66 -2.25 8.49
CA ASP A 93 6.09 -3.25 9.40
C ASP A 93 4.80 -2.76 10.08
N LEU A 94 4.60 -1.44 10.17
CA LEU A 94 3.39 -0.82 10.72
C LEU A 94 2.28 -0.63 9.67
N LEU A 95 2.57 -0.89 8.39
CA LEU A 95 1.60 -0.76 7.31
C LEU A 95 0.85 -2.07 7.11
N GLU A 96 -0.47 -1.99 7.17
CA GLU A 96 -1.32 -3.13 6.81
C GLU A 96 -1.19 -3.44 5.31
N THR A 97 -1.07 -4.73 4.98
CA THR A 97 -0.97 -5.21 3.60
C THR A 97 -2.14 -4.75 2.73
N LYS A 98 -3.36 -4.72 3.29
CA LYS A 98 -4.57 -4.26 2.59
C LYS A 98 -4.46 -2.78 2.22
N THR A 99 -4.03 -1.95 3.16
CA THR A 99 -3.82 -0.51 2.95
C THR A 99 -2.69 -0.25 1.94
N LEU A 100 -1.62 -1.03 2.00
CA LEU A 100 -0.51 -0.92 1.04
C LEU A 100 -0.97 -1.25 -0.38
N LEU A 101 -1.74 -2.33 -0.56
CA LEU A 101 -2.32 -2.70 -1.85
C LEU A 101 -3.30 -1.64 -2.36
N GLY A 102 -4.10 -1.04 -1.46
CA GLY A 102 -4.94 0.11 -1.80
C GLY A 102 -4.14 1.29 -2.35
N ASN A 103 -3.02 1.63 -1.72
CA ASN A 103 -2.14 2.70 -2.20
C ASN A 103 -1.50 2.39 -3.56
N TYR A 104 -1.23 1.12 -3.86
CA TYR A 104 -0.73 0.69 -5.18
C TYR A 104 -1.77 0.93 -6.27
N LEU A 105 -3.03 0.58 -5.98
CA LEU A 105 -4.15 0.78 -6.90
C LEU A 105 -4.43 2.28 -7.13
N ILE A 106 -4.35 3.08 -6.06
CA ILE A 106 -4.45 4.54 -6.14
C ILE A 106 -3.32 5.11 -7.01
N TYR A 107 -2.08 4.68 -6.79
CA TYR A 107 -0.95 5.09 -7.62
C TYR A 107 -1.19 4.76 -9.10
N LEU A 108 -1.58 3.53 -9.43
CA LEU A 108 -1.78 3.10 -10.82
C LEU A 108 -2.90 3.89 -11.53
N THR A 109 -4.03 4.07 -10.86
CA THR A 109 -5.17 4.81 -11.43
C THR A 109 -4.86 6.30 -11.57
N LEU A 110 -4.17 6.90 -10.60
CA LEU A 110 -3.78 8.30 -10.65
C LEU A 110 -2.66 8.56 -11.67
N ALA A 111 -1.70 7.64 -11.80
CA ALA A 111 -0.64 7.71 -12.80
C ALA A 111 -1.23 7.63 -14.22
N LEU A 112 -2.18 6.72 -14.45
CA LEU A 112 -2.92 6.65 -15.71
C LEU A 112 -3.63 7.98 -16.02
N GLY A 113 -4.37 8.52 -15.05
CA GLY A 113 -5.05 9.80 -15.20
C GLY A 113 -4.08 10.96 -15.47
N ALA A 114 -2.94 11.01 -14.77
CA ALA A 114 -1.90 12.00 -14.98
C ALA A 114 -1.27 11.90 -16.38
N CYS A 115 -0.97 10.68 -16.86
CA CYS A 115 -0.47 10.47 -18.22
C CYS A 115 -1.46 11.00 -19.25
N ILE A 116 -2.76 10.67 -19.13
CA ILE A 116 -3.79 11.15 -20.06
C ILE A 116 -3.86 12.68 -20.03
N LEU A 117 -3.87 13.28 -18.84
CA LEU A 117 -3.98 14.74 -18.68
C LEU A 117 -2.78 15.48 -19.27
N PHE A 118 -1.56 14.99 -19.07
CA PHE A 118 -0.36 15.67 -19.56
C PHE A 118 -0.08 15.41 -21.05
N ILE A 119 -0.47 14.25 -21.59
CA ILE A 119 -0.32 13.93 -23.02
C ILE A 119 -1.42 14.61 -23.85
N ASN A 120 -2.64 14.65 -23.31
CA ASN A 120 -3.80 15.30 -23.94
C ASN A 120 -4.30 16.44 -23.05
N PRO A 121 -3.60 17.58 -23.01
CA PRO A 121 -4.03 18.71 -22.21
C PRO A 121 -5.42 19.16 -22.68
N PRO A 122 -6.41 19.28 -21.77
CA PRO A 122 -7.80 19.58 -22.14
C PRO A 122 -8.02 21.04 -22.57
N PHE A 123 -6.96 21.86 -22.55
CA PHE A 123 -7.02 23.30 -22.80
C PHE A 123 -5.96 23.69 -23.84
N PHE A 124 -6.28 23.47 -25.11
CA PHE A 124 -5.73 24.23 -26.23
C PHE A 124 -6.87 25.02 -26.87
#